data_AF-A0A9P7C1Z2-F1
#
_entry.id   AF-A0A9P7C1Z2-F1
#
_cell.length_a   1.000
_cell.length_b   1.000
_cell.length_c   1.000
_cell.angle_alpha   90.00
_cell.angle_beta   90.00
_cell.angle_gamma   90.00
#
_symmetry.space_group_name_H-M   'P 1'
#
loop_
_entity.id
_entity.type
_entity.pdbx_description
1 polymer ?
#
loop_
_entity_poly.entity_id
_entity_poly.type
_entity_poly.pdbx_seq_one_letter_code
_entity_poly.pdbx_strand_id
1 'polypeptide(L)'
;MKRGRVSLGGFLALRRLIASARPDAVQTWMYHADLIGGLAARLAGVRAIAWGIRNSGAHLERSSRSARLVLRACALLSGSVPRAIVCAAQNAAERHAEKGYRRDRMVVISNGYDLSRYAPDAQARARVRAQWGLPCQPAARRGRLGA
;
A
#
# COMPACT_ATOMS: atom_id res chain seq x y z
N MET A 1 -10.38 -4.14 -23.40
CA MET A 1 -9.57 -3.01 -22.89
C MET A 1 -8.10 -3.35 -23.06
N LYS A 2 -7.27 -2.51 -23.71
CA LYS A 2 -5.80 -2.67 -23.67
C LYS A 2 -5.36 -2.54 -22.21
N ARG A 3 -4.69 -3.56 -21.66
CA ARG A 3 -4.21 -3.57 -20.26
C ARG A 3 -3.33 -2.34 -20.00
N GLY A 4 -3.50 -1.72 -18.83
CA GLY A 4 -2.64 -0.61 -18.38
C GLY A 4 -3.09 0.82 -18.72
N ARG A 5 -4.28 1.03 -19.28
CA ARG A 5 -4.83 2.39 -19.50
C ARG A 5 -6.15 2.61 -18.79
N VAL A 6 -6.21 3.66 -17.98
CA VAL A 6 -7.45 4.20 -17.42
C VAL A 6 -8.23 4.84 -18.56
N SER A 7 -9.49 4.48 -18.72
CA SER A 7 -10.39 5.09 -19.71
C SER A 7 -11.60 5.70 -19.00
N LEU A 8 -12.21 6.71 -19.63
CA LEU A 8 -13.45 7.32 -19.12
C LEU A 8 -14.57 6.27 -19.00
N GLY A 9 -14.72 5.41 -20.01
CA GLY A 9 -15.69 4.32 -19.97
C GLY A 9 -15.45 3.34 -18.81
N GLY A 10 -14.20 2.98 -18.56
CA GLY A 10 -13.83 2.12 -17.42
C GLY A 10 -14.08 2.79 -16.07
N PHE A 11 -13.77 4.08 -15.95
CA PHE A 11 -14.06 4.86 -14.75
C PHE A 11 -15.56 4.96 -14.46
N LEU A 12 -16.37 5.24 -15.49
CA LEU A 12 -17.83 5.30 -15.35
C LEU A 12 -18.41 3.94 -15.00
N ALA A 13 -17.89 2.86 -15.58
CA ALA A 13 -18.27 1.50 -15.22
C ALA A 13 -17.94 1.19 -13.76
N LEU A 14 -16.76 1.56 -13.27
CA LEU A 14 -16.37 1.40 -11.87
C LEU A 14 -17.28 2.19 -10.93
N ARG A 15 -17.57 3.46 -11.25
CA ARG A 15 -18.50 4.29 -10.46
C ARG A 15 -19.89 3.65 -10.38
N ARG A 16 -20.41 3.16 -11.51
CA ARG A 16 -21.72 2.48 -11.57
C ARG A 16 -21.71 1.21 -10.72
N LEU A 17 -20.64 0.41 -10.82
CA LEU A 17 -20.48 -0.81 -10.03
C LEU A 17 -20.50 -0.51 -8.52
N ILE A 18 -19.77 0.51 -8.07
CA ILE A 18 -19.76 0.91 -6.66
C ILE A 18 -21.16 1.39 -6.24
N ALA A 19 -21.81 2.23 -7.06
CA ALA A 19 -23.13 2.75 -6.76
C ALA A 19 -24.21 1.64 -6.69
N SER A 20 -24.11 0.60 -7.53
CA SER A 20 -25.02 -0.55 -7.50
C SER A 20 -24.74 -1.48 -6.33
N ALA A 21 -23.48 -1.69 -5.98
CA ALA A 21 -23.09 -2.55 -4.85
C ALA A 21 -23.45 -1.92 -3.49
N ARG A 22 -23.58 -0.59 -3.42
CA ARG A 22 -23.89 0.18 -2.20
C ARG A 22 -23.04 -0.23 -0.98
N PRO A 23 -21.71 -0.27 -1.10
CA PRO A 23 -20.88 -0.67 0.03
C PRO A 23 -20.90 0.42 1.12
N ASP A 24 -20.83 -0.01 2.37
CA ASP A 24 -20.70 0.92 3.51
C ASP A 24 -19.34 1.63 3.51
N ALA A 25 -18.30 0.96 3.01
CA ALA A 25 -16.95 1.49 2.91
C ALA A 25 -16.21 0.98 1.66
N VAL A 26 -15.25 1.78 1.18
CA VAL A 26 -14.35 1.39 0.08
C VAL A 26 -12.92 1.53 0.53
N GLN A 27 -12.14 0.47 0.34
CA GLN A 27 -10.69 0.49 0.56
C GLN A 27 -9.94 0.29 -0.75
N THR A 28 -8.94 1.13 -0.97
CA THR A 28 -8.06 1.08 -2.13
C THR A 28 -6.63 0.73 -1.72
N TRP A 29 -5.86 0.21 -2.67
CA TRP A 29 -4.47 -0.19 -2.44
C TRP A 29 -3.58 0.37 -3.54
N MET A 30 -2.57 1.14 -3.14
CA MET A 30 -1.62 1.83 -4.02
C MET A 30 -2.22 3.00 -4.82
N TYR A 31 -1.33 3.93 -5.22
CA TYR A 31 -1.69 5.28 -5.66
C TYR A 31 -2.70 5.36 -6.81
N HIS A 32 -2.63 4.47 -7.79
CA HIS A 32 -3.58 4.50 -8.91
C HIS A 32 -4.99 4.10 -8.47
N ALA A 33 -5.09 3.08 -7.61
CA ALA A 33 -6.38 2.68 -7.06
C ALA A 33 -6.89 3.73 -6.08
N ASP A 34 -6.01 4.32 -5.26
CA ASP A 34 -6.38 5.41 -4.34
C ASP A 34 -6.99 6.60 -5.09
N LEU A 35 -6.34 7.03 -6.17
CA LEU A 35 -6.85 8.12 -7.01
C LEU A 35 -8.17 7.74 -7.69
N ILE A 36 -8.16 6.67 -8.48
CA ILE A 36 -9.27 6.33 -9.38
C ILE A 36 -10.44 5.74 -8.58
N GLY A 37 -10.17 4.76 -7.73
CA GLY A 37 -11.16 4.11 -6.88
C GLY A 37 -11.70 5.03 -5.81
N GLY A 38 -10.84 5.86 -5.20
CA GLY A 38 -11.29 6.87 -4.23
C GLY A 38 -12.24 7.90 -4.87
N LEU A 39 -11.89 8.45 -6.03
CA LEU A 39 -12.77 9.37 -6.75
C LEU A 39 -14.06 8.68 -7.21
N ALA A 40 -13.98 7.48 -7.77
CA ALA A 40 -15.16 6.73 -8.20
C ALA A 40 -16.11 6.45 -7.02
N ALA A 41 -15.58 6.05 -5.86
CA ALA A 41 -16.35 5.81 -4.64
C ALA A 41 -17.00 7.10 -4.12
N ARG A 42 -16.24 8.21 -4.09
CA ARG A 42 -16.75 9.52 -3.65
C ARG A 42 -17.90 9.99 -4.53
N LEU A 43 -17.76 9.87 -5.85
CA LEU A 43 -18.79 10.21 -6.84
C LEU A 43 -19.97 9.22 -6.86
N ALA A 44 -19.79 8.02 -6.31
CA ALA A 44 -20.86 7.06 -6.09
C ALA A 44 -21.61 7.31 -4.76
N GLY A 45 -21.22 8.32 -3.97
CA GLY A 45 -21.86 8.69 -2.71
C GLY A 45 -21.22 8.07 -1.46
N VAL A 46 -20.20 7.22 -1.61
CA VAL A 46 -19.51 6.60 -0.47
C VAL A 46 -18.60 7.63 0.20
N ARG A 47 -18.70 7.76 1.53
CA ARG A 47 -17.87 8.69 2.32
C ARG A 47 -16.80 7.97 3.15
N ALA A 48 -17.02 6.72 3.54
CA ALA A 48 -16.06 5.92 4.27
C ALA A 48 -15.04 5.30 3.29
N ILE A 49 -14.07 6.12 2.88
CA ILE A 49 -13.02 5.72 1.93
C ILE A 49 -11.69 5.61 2.68
N ALA A 50 -11.00 4.49 2.55
CA ALA A 50 -9.68 4.25 3.10
C ALA A 50 -8.65 4.05 1.98
N TRP A 51 -7.62 4.89 1.95
CA TRP A 51 -6.49 4.70 1.04
C TRP A 51 -5.42 3.82 1.68
N GLY A 52 -4.75 2.99 0.89
CA GLY A 52 -3.81 1.98 1.38
C GLY A 52 -2.40 2.19 0.83
N ILE A 53 -1.51 2.73 1.66
CA ILE A 53 -0.09 2.94 1.35
C ILE A 53 0.73 1.74 1.86
N ARG A 54 1.07 0.84 0.94
CA ARG A 54 1.97 -0.30 1.20
C ARG A 54 3.42 -0.09 0.73
N ASN A 55 3.67 0.97 -0.04
CA ASN A 55 5.01 1.25 -0.55
C ASN A 55 5.74 2.16 0.47
N SER A 56 6.99 1.80 0.81
CA SER A 56 7.84 2.57 1.73
C SER A 56 8.20 3.98 1.22
N GLY A 57 7.93 4.25 -0.05
CA GLY A 57 8.26 5.50 -0.72
C GLY A 57 9.73 5.66 -1.09
N ALA A 58 10.56 4.62 -0.87
CA ALA A 58 12.01 4.61 -1.08
C ALA A 58 12.46 4.92 -2.50
N HIS A 59 11.68 4.46 -3.48
CA HIS A 59 12.01 4.60 -4.89
C HIS A 59 10.97 5.44 -5.65
N LEU A 60 10.18 6.24 -4.92
CA LEU A 60 9.19 7.13 -5.54
C LEU A 60 9.81 8.13 -6.52
N GLU A 61 11.06 8.54 -6.29
CA GLU A 61 11.78 9.45 -7.20
C GLU A 61 12.25 8.76 -8.49
N ARG A 62 12.51 7.46 -8.43
CA ARG A 62 12.83 6.61 -9.60
C ARG A 62 11.58 6.12 -10.32
N SER A 63 10.40 6.54 -9.87
CA SER A 63 9.13 6.12 -10.48
C SER A 63 8.86 6.89 -11.77
N SER A 64 8.06 6.26 -12.66
CA SER A 64 7.65 6.87 -13.93
C SER A 64 7.02 8.26 -13.73
N ARG A 65 7.07 9.10 -14.77
CA ARG A 65 6.38 10.41 -14.78
C ARG A 65 4.90 10.28 -14.39
N SER A 66 4.23 9.25 -14.89
CA SER A 66 2.83 8.96 -14.55
C SER A 66 2.63 8.67 -13.06
N ALA A 67 3.49 7.85 -12.45
CA ALA A 67 3.41 7.52 -11.03
C ALA A 67 3.63 8.76 -10.14
N ARG A 68 4.55 9.67 -10.53
CA ARG A 68 4.76 10.93 -9.82
C ARG A 68 3.54 11.85 -9.91
N LEU A 69 2.91 11.94 -11.07
CA LEU A 69 1.68 12.73 -11.24
C LEU A 69 0.55 12.19 -10.37
N VAL A 70 0.35 10.87 -10.37
CA VAL A 70 -0.67 10.22 -9.53
C VAL A 70 -0.39 10.46 -8.05
N LEU A 71 0.86 10.37 -7.61
CA LEU A 71 1.21 10.65 -6.22
C LEU A 71 0.89 12.09 -5.82
N ARG A 72 1.22 13.07 -6.68
CA ARG A 72 0.89 14.49 -6.45
C ARG A 72 -0.61 14.72 -6.40
N ALA A 73 -1.37 14.10 -7.32
CA ALA A 73 -2.83 14.18 -7.31
C ALA A 73 -3.40 13.60 -6.01
N CYS A 74 -2.91 12.43 -5.58
CA CYS A 74 -3.30 11.86 -4.30
C CYS A 74 -2.93 12.78 -3.12
N ALA A 75 -1.74 13.39 -3.10
CA ALA A 75 -1.35 14.32 -2.04
C ALA A 75 -2.36 15.48 -1.91
N LEU A 76 -2.73 16.11 -3.04
CA LEU A 76 -3.73 17.18 -3.07
C LEU A 76 -5.12 16.71 -2.62
N LEU A 77 -5.53 15.51 -3.01
CA LEU A 77 -6.85 14.96 -2.71
C LEU A 77 -6.95 14.26 -1.34
N SER A 78 -5.81 14.03 -0.68
CA SER A 78 -5.71 13.29 0.57
C SER A 78 -6.52 13.89 1.73
N GLY A 79 -6.83 15.19 1.67
CA GLY A 79 -7.65 15.87 2.67
C GLY A 79 -9.16 15.74 2.48
N SER A 80 -9.62 15.44 1.27
CA SER A 80 -11.04 15.56 0.88
C SER A 80 -11.67 14.26 0.37
N VAL A 81 -10.87 13.35 -0.17
CA VAL A 81 -11.33 12.07 -0.74
C VAL A 81 -11.36 10.97 0.33
N PRO A 82 -10.23 10.56 0.95
CA PRO A 82 -10.27 9.53 1.97
C PRO A 82 -10.70 10.10 3.33
N ARG A 83 -11.33 9.26 4.13
CA ARG A 83 -11.49 9.50 5.57
C ARG A 83 -10.28 9.03 6.37
N ALA A 84 -9.58 8.01 5.87
CA ALA A 84 -8.35 7.47 6.46
C ALA A 84 -7.34 7.04 5.38
N ILE A 85 -6.06 7.12 5.71
CA ILE A 85 -4.92 6.73 4.88
C ILE A 85 -4.10 5.76 5.70
N VAL A 86 -4.23 4.47 5.40
CA VAL A 86 -3.60 3.37 6.12
C VAL A 86 -2.18 3.17 5.58
N CYS A 87 -1.19 3.34 6.44
CA CYS A 87 0.23 3.18 6.15
C CYS A 87 0.75 1.90 6.81
N ALA A 88 1.50 1.08 6.05
CA ALA A 88 2.06 -0.17 6.57
C ALA A 88 3.18 0.02 7.63
N ALA A 89 3.79 1.20 7.68
CA ALA A 89 4.89 1.53 8.59
C ALA A 89 4.97 3.05 8.84
N GLN A 90 5.57 3.42 9.98
CA GLN A 90 5.73 4.80 10.40
C GLN A 90 6.57 5.62 9.40
N ASN A 91 7.69 5.06 8.93
CA ASN A 91 8.54 5.70 7.91
C ASN A 91 7.78 5.95 6.60
N ALA A 92 6.85 5.08 6.22
CA ALA A 92 6.03 5.28 5.03
C ALA A 92 5.07 6.47 5.24
N ALA A 93 4.45 6.58 6.42
CA ALA A 93 3.57 7.70 6.74
C ALA A 93 4.32 9.04 6.69
N GLU A 94 5.48 9.13 7.35
CA GLU A 94 6.31 10.34 7.39
C GLU A 94 6.70 10.81 5.99
N ARG A 95 7.20 9.90 5.16
CA ARG A 95 7.65 10.23 3.80
C ARG A 95 6.51 10.62 2.86
N HIS A 96 5.31 10.12 3.08
CA HIS A 96 4.15 10.54 2.30
C HIS A 96 3.62 11.89 2.80
N ALA A 97 3.71 12.15 4.10
CA ALA A 97 3.38 13.44 4.68
C ALA A 97 4.31 14.56 4.19
N GLU A 98 5.61 14.29 4.09
CA GLU A 98 6.60 15.18 3.45
C GLU A 98 6.26 15.48 1.98
N LYS A 99 5.57 14.55 1.30
CA LYS A 99 5.11 14.72 -0.08
C LYS A 99 3.75 15.39 -0.20
N GLY A 100 3.22 15.91 0.90
CA GLY A 100 2.00 16.72 0.94
C GLY A 100 0.72 15.96 1.27
N TYR A 101 0.80 14.68 1.63
CA TYR A 101 -0.37 13.99 2.15
C TYR A 101 -0.77 14.54 3.54
N ARG A 102 -2.06 14.59 3.80
CA ARG A 102 -2.63 15.08 5.07
C ARG A 102 -2.35 14.14 6.23
N ARG A 103 -1.52 14.60 7.19
CA ARG A 103 -1.09 13.85 8.39
C ARG A 103 -2.26 13.44 9.28
N ASP A 104 -3.25 14.31 9.46
CA ASP A 104 -4.47 14.07 10.25
C ASP A 104 -5.36 12.95 9.68
N ARG A 105 -5.12 12.52 8.44
CA ARG A 105 -5.80 11.38 7.83
C ARG A 105 -5.00 10.09 7.90
N MET A 106 -3.73 10.14 8.30
CA MET A 106 -2.85 8.96 8.29
C MET A 106 -3.00 8.12 9.55
N VAL A 107 -3.03 6.80 9.38
CA VAL A 107 -3.04 5.80 10.44
C VAL A 107 -2.04 4.71 10.09
N VAL A 108 -1.17 4.34 11.03
CA VAL A 108 -0.21 3.26 10.81
C VAL A 108 -0.81 1.95 11.31
N ILE A 109 -0.90 0.96 10.40
CA ILE A 109 -1.33 -0.40 10.71
C ILE A 109 -0.29 -1.34 10.09
N SER A 110 0.52 -1.96 10.93
CA SER A 110 1.54 -2.91 10.48
C SER A 110 0.92 -4.19 9.92
N ASN A 111 1.64 -4.86 9.02
CA ASN A 111 1.22 -6.17 8.54
C ASN A 111 1.17 -7.16 9.70
N GLY A 112 0.12 -7.98 9.73
CA GLY A 112 0.02 -9.12 10.64
C GLY A 112 0.77 -10.34 10.10
N TYR A 113 1.22 -11.19 11.02
CA TYR A 113 1.79 -12.51 10.72
C TYR A 113 1.06 -13.56 11.57
N ASP A 114 0.77 -14.71 10.97
CA ASP A 114 0.14 -15.83 11.67
C ASP A 114 1.20 -16.62 12.46
N LEU A 115 1.24 -16.41 13.77
CA LEU A 115 2.21 -17.05 14.66
C LEU A 115 1.93 -18.54 14.88
N SER A 116 0.75 -19.05 14.53
CA SER A 116 0.47 -20.50 14.56
C SER A 116 1.20 -21.24 13.44
N ARG A 117 1.41 -20.56 12.30
CA ARG A 117 2.11 -21.10 11.13
C ARG A 117 3.59 -20.74 11.11
N TYR A 118 3.93 -19.52 11.54
CA TYR A 118 5.29 -18.99 11.50
C TYR A 118 5.92 -18.98 12.89
N ALA A 119 6.28 -20.17 13.36
CA ALA A 119 7.03 -20.37 14.59
C ALA A 119 8.41 -20.98 14.29
N PRO A 120 9.45 -20.67 15.09
CA PRO A 120 10.74 -21.33 14.96
C PRO A 120 10.64 -22.85 15.17
N ASP A 121 11.07 -23.64 14.18
CA ASP A 121 11.21 -25.10 14.27
C ASP A 121 12.69 -25.47 14.07
N ALA A 122 13.31 -25.98 15.14
CA ALA A 122 14.72 -26.37 15.14
C ALA A 122 15.02 -27.54 14.20
N GLN A 123 14.11 -28.50 14.07
CA GLN A 123 14.29 -29.66 13.21
C GLN A 123 14.11 -29.28 11.75
N ALA A 124 13.06 -28.51 11.42
CA ALA A 124 12.88 -27.98 10.07
C ALA A 124 14.08 -27.13 9.64
N ARG A 125 14.60 -26.28 10.56
CA ARG A 125 15.82 -25.50 10.33
C ARG A 125 17.02 -26.40 10.01
N ALA A 126 17.26 -27.46 10.78
CA ALA A 126 18.38 -28.37 10.52
C ALA A 126 18.26 -29.06 9.16
N ARG A 127 17.07 -29.59 8.84
CA ARG A 127 16.77 -30.26 7.56
C ARG A 127 17.02 -29.35 6.36
N VAL A 128 16.45 -28.15 6.35
CA VAL A 128 16.57 -27.20 5.22
C VAL A 128 18.02 -26.73 5.05
N ARG A 129 18.76 -26.52 6.15
CA ARG A 129 20.17 -26.09 6.06
C ARG A 129 21.07 -27.18 5.51
N ALA A 130 20.86 -28.44 5.90
CA ALA A 130 21.59 -29.56 5.32
C ALA A 130 21.32 -29.67 3.80
N GLN A 131 20.06 -29.55 3.38
CA GLN A 131 19.67 -29.54 1.97
C GLN A 131 20.34 -28.41 1.17
N TRP A 132 20.53 -27.24 1.78
CA TRP A 132 21.17 -26.08 1.13
C TRP A 132 22.70 -26.02 1.34
N GLY A 133 23.31 -27.04 1.95
CA GLY A 133 24.76 -27.05 2.23
C GLY A 133 25.23 -25.97 3.20
N LEU A 134 24.34 -25.47 4.08
CA LEU A 134 24.64 -24.40 5.03
C LEU A 134 25.14 -24.97 6.38
N PRO A 135 26.25 -24.45 6.95
CA PRO A 135 26.87 -24.98 8.17
C PRO A 135 25.95 -24.79 9.38
N CYS A 136 25.92 -25.73 10.33
CA CYS A 136 24.97 -25.76 11.46
C CYS A 136 25.03 -24.56 12.45
N GLN A 137 26.06 -23.72 12.40
CA GLN A 137 26.22 -22.55 13.28
C GLN A 137 25.53 -21.27 12.78
N PRO A 138 25.18 -20.31 13.66
CA PRO A 138 24.70 -19.00 13.22
C PRO A 138 25.85 -18.30 12.48
N ALA A 139 25.62 -17.91 11.22
CA ALA A 139 26.51 -16.96 10.58
C ALA A 139 26.49 -15.68 11.43
N ALA A 140 27.64 -15.26 11.95
CA ALA A 140 27.77 -13.97 12.62
C ALA A 140 27.15 -12.91 11.70
N ARG A 141 26.11 -12.21 12.18
CA ARG A 141 25.48 -11.12 11.43
C ARG A 141 26.55 -10.05 11.20
N ARG A 142 27.19 -10.04 10.03
CA ARG A 142 27.84 -8.83 9.51
C ARG A 142 26.71 -7.85 9.18
N GLY A 143 26.28 -7.08 10.18
CA GLY A 143 25.46 -5.92 9.96
C GLY A 143 26.22 -4.98 9.02
N ARG A 144 25.66 -4.71 7.84
CA ARG A 144 25.94 -3.43 7.19
C ARG A 144 25.24 -2.37 8.04
N LEU A 145 25.98 -1.80 8.98
CA LEU A 145 25.70 -0.45 9.46
C LEU A 145 25.90 0.45 8.25
N GLY A 146 24.80 0.85 7.62
CA GLY A 146 24.79 1.92 6.62
C GLY A 146 24.73 3.25 7.37
N ALA A 147 25.74 4.07 7.13
CA ALA A 147 25.73 5.50 7.38
C ALA A 147 24.65 6.20 6.53
#